data_AF-A0AA89QA88-F1
#
_entry.id   AF-A0AA89QA88-F1
#
_cell.length_a   1.000
_cell.length_b   1.000
_cell.length_c   1.000
_cell.angle_alpha   90.00
_cell.angle_beta   90.00
_cell.angle_gamma   90.00
#
_symmetry.space_group_name_H-M   'P 1'
#
loop_
_entity.id
_entity.type
_entity.pdbx_description
1 polymer ?
#
loop_
_entity_poly.entity_id
_entity_poly.type
_entity_poly.pdbx_seq_one_letter_code
_entity_poly.pdbx_strand_id
1 'polypeptide(L)'
;MHTREGIPPCLRRPPVELEIVIPAVNEERRLPRTIGTTVDYLREQVWSSAVVVVDNNSVDCTNDVPDRFDSPLTRVHVIGCSERGKGAAVRRGIVTSTARFVGFLDADNATPVETLGKVLPLLQDGCAAVIASRHVDGSRFEVEESAMRRCGGWMFRRLTRLTLPEIADTQCGFKFFDGRLAREAAATCRVDGFAFDVELLARIVRAGGTVVEVPVAWTDMPGSTFSARRDGIRSMADVLRISLSR
;
A
#
# COMPACT_ATOMS: atom_id res chain seq x y z
N MET A 1 0.76 10.76 -21.12
CA MET A 1 0.33 11.94 -20.34
C MET A 1 -1.12 11.71 -19.92
N HIS A 2 -1.37 11.12 -18.75
CA HIS A 2 -2.72 11.12 -18.18
C HIS A 2 -2.88 12.45 -17.47
N THR A 3 -3.70 13.32 -18.02
CA THR A 3 -3.81 14.73 -17.65
C THR A 3 -4.43 14.87 -16.25
N ARG A 4 -3.96 15.87 -15.51
CA ARG A 4 -4.49 16.33 -14.20
C ARG A 4 -5.98 16.74 -14.23
N GLU A 5 -6.66 16.54 -15.35
CA GLU A 5 -8.00 17.04 -15.67
C GLU A 5 -9.11 16.37 -14.84
N GLY A 6 -8.90 15.12 -14.39
CA GLY A 6 -9.85 14.42 -13.51
C GLY A 6 -9.64 14.63 -11.99
N ILE A 7 -8.53 15.25 -11.59
CA ILE A 7 -8.18 15.42 -10.16
C ILE A 7 -8.63 16.83 -9.72
N PRO A 8 -9.51 16.94 -8.71
CA PRO A 8 -9.93 18.22 -8.14
C PRO A 8 -8.72 19.09 -7.79
N PRO A 9 -8.74 20.41 -8.05
CA PRO A 9 -7.59 21.28 -7.81
C PRO A 9 -6.99 21.18 -6.40
N CYS A 10 -7.84 21.02 -5.38
CA CYS A 10 -7.42 20.84 -3.98
C CYS A 10 -6.69 19.51 -3.69
N LEU A 11 -6.78 18.52 -4.58
CA LEU A 11 -6.10 17.23 -4.48
C LEU A 11 -4.88 17.13 -5.40
N ARG A 12 -4.60 18.16 -6.21
CA ARG A 12 -3.46 18.15 -7.12
C ARG A 12 -2.17 18.34 -6.32
N ARG A 13 -1.25 17.39 -6.49
CA ARG A 13 0.08 17.42 -5.88
C ARG A 13 1.14 17.78 -6.94
N PRO A 14 2.26 18.43 -6.57
CA PRO A 14 3.39 18.64 -7.46
C PRO A 14 3.86 17.31 -8.07
N PRO A 15 4.33 17.30 -9.32
CA PRO A 15 4.79 16.07 -9.94
C PRO A 15 6.12 15.65 -9.30
N VAL A 16 6.22 14.39 -8.92
CA VAL A 16 7.43 13.77 -8.35
C VAL A 16 7.66 12.40 -9.00
N GLU A 17 8.85 11.82 -8.82
CA GLU A 17 9.13 10.49 -9.34
C GLU A 17 8.40 9.41 -8.54
N LEU A 18 8.37 9.51 -7.20
CA LEU A 18 7.70 8.56 -6.31
C LEU A 18 6.70 9.24 -5.38
N GLU A 19 5.46 8.73 -5.35
CA GLU A 19 4.52 9.01 -4.25
C GLU A 19 4.32 7.77 -3.37
N ILE A 20 4.42 7.97 -2.05
CA ILE A 20 4.16 6.94 -1.04
C ILE A 20 2.85 7.25 -0.33
N VAL A 21 1.85 6.39 -0.53
CA VAL A 21 0.55 6.48 0.12
C VAL A 21 0.60 5.78 1.48
N ILE A 22 0.13 6.44 2.53
CA ILE A 22 -0.02 5.85 3.86
C ILE A 22 -1.51 5.93 4.26
N PRO A 23 -2.28 4.84 4.16
CA PRO A 23 -3.65 4.82 4.64
C PRO A 23 -3.66 4.89 6.17
N ALA A 24 -4.45 5.80 6.74
CA ALA A 24 -4.49 6.04 8.18
C ALA A 24 -5.94 6.10 8.70
N VAL A 25 -6.19 5.48 9.84
CA VAL A 25 -7.43 5.63 10.61
C VAL A 25 -7.14 5.49 12.10
N ASN A 26 -7.28 6.58 12.86
CA ASN A 26 -6.92 6.65 14.27
C ASN A 26 -5.47 6.23 14.55
N GLU A 27 -4.53 6.83 13.82
CA GLU A 27 -3.10 6.51 13.81
C GLU A 27 -2.24 7.59 14.49
N GLU A 28 -2.81 8.52 15.27
CA GLU A 28 -2.07 9.66 15.85
C GLU A 28 -0.78 9.26 16.61
N ARG A 29 -0.74 8.02 17.13
CA ARG A 29 0.38 7.46 17.89
C ARG A 29 1.43 6.75 17.04
N ARG A 30 1.04 6.08 15.96
CA ARG A 30 1.96 5.29 15.11
C ARG A 30 2.49 6.09 13.94
N LEU A 31 1.63 6.91 13.35
CA LEU A 31 1.92 7.70 12.17
C LEU A 31 3.16 8.59 12.30
N PRO A 32 3.45 9.26 13.44
CA PRO A 32 4.65 10.09 13.57
C PRO A 32 5.95 9.33 13.31
N ARG A 33 6.06 8.08 13.82
CA ARG A 33 7.25 7.26 13.60
C ARG A 33 7.38 6.91 12.12
N THR A 34 6.29 6.45 11.51
CA THR A 34 6.25 5.99 10.11
C THR A 34 6.54 7.12 9.13
N ILE A 35 5.95 8.31 9.33
CA ILE A 35 6.26 9.48 8.49
C ILE A 35 7.70 9.92 8.72
N GLY A 36 8.16 9.99 9.97
CA GLY A 36 9.53 10.39 10.30
C GLY A 36 10.58 9.52 9.60
N THR A 37 10.52 8.20 9.81
CA THR A 37 11.45 7.26 9.15
C THR A 37 11.36 7.32 7.64
N THR A 38 10.15 7.44 7.08
CA THR A 38 9.95 7.55 5.63
C THR A 38 10.56 8.83 5.09
N VAL A 39 10.27 9.98 5.70
CA VAL A 39 10.79 11.28 5.26
C VAL A 39 12.30 11.34 5.36
N ASP A 40 12.89 10.84 6.45
CA ASP A 40 14.35 10.82 6.63
C ASP A 40 15.01 9.97 5.56
N TYR A 41 14.50 8.76 5.29
CA TYR A 41 15.00 7.92 4.19
C TYR A 41 14.88 8.62 2.83
N LEU A 42 13.74 9.24 2.55
CA LEU A 42 13.45 9.91 1.27
C LEU A 42 14.35 11.12 0.99
N ARG A 43 14.76 11.85 2.04
CA ARG A 43 15.67 13.02 1.90
C ARG A 43 17.05 12.63 1.38
N GLU A 44 17.47 11.40 1.61
CA GLU A 44 18.78 10.89 1.17
C GLU A 44 18.75 10.36 -0.27
N GLN A 45 17.58 10.32 -0.91
CA GLN A 45 17.42 9.78 -2.26
C GLN A 45 17.63 10.83 -3.33
N VAL A 46 18.15 10.40 -4.48
CA VAL A 46 18.41 11.28 -5.64
C VAL A 46 17.15 11.64 -6.43
N TRP A 47 16.07 10.88 -6.24
CA TRP A 47 14.81 11.03 -6.95
C TRP A 47 13.81 11.83 -6.12
N SER A 48 13.00 12.65 -6.79
CA SER A 48 11.97 13.45 -6.13
C SER A 48 10.85 12.57 -5.57
N SER A 49 10.38 12.89 -4.36
CA SER A 49 9.37 12.08 -3.68
C SER A 49 8.42 12.89 -2.81
N ALA A 50 7.26 12.30 -2.53
CA ALA A 50 6.29 12.84 -1.60
C ALA A 50 5.59 11.73 -0.83
N VAL A 51 5.20 12.03 0.41
CA VAL A 51 4.36 11.18 1.23
C VAL A 51 2.93 11.71 1.16
N VAL A 52 1.96 10.81 1.03
CA VAL A 52 0.54 11.13 0.95
C VAL A 52 -0.20 10.33 2.01
N VAL A 53 -0.52 10.97 3.12
CA VAL A 53 -1.37 10.39 4.15
C VAL A 53 -2.82 10.46 3.69
N VAL A 54 -3.49 9.31 3.68
CA VAL A 54 -4.91 9.22 3.34
C VAL A 54 -5.70 8.91 4.60
N ASP A 55 -6.30 9.94 5.20
CA ASP A 55 -7.13 9.79 6.39
C ASP A 55 -8.48 9.18 6.03
N ASN A 56 -8.81 8.08 6.68
CA ASN A 56 -10.01 7.29 6.39
C ASN A 56 -11.07 7.37 7.48
N ASN A 57 -11.47 8.61 7.80
CA ASN A 57 -12.43 8.97 8.84
C ASN A 57 -11.89 8.76 10.26
N SER A 58 -10.69 9.28 10.55
CA SER A 58 -10.20 9.34 11.93
C SER A 58 -11.07 10.25 12.80
N VAL A 59 -11.12 9.92 14.08
CA VAL A 59 -11.79 10.72 15.13
C VAL A 59 -10.80 11.24 16.19
N ASP A 60 -9.51 11.01 15.96
CA ASP A 60 -8.38 11.49 16.77
C ASP A 60 -7.58 12.56 15.99
N CYS A 61 -6.38 12.91 16.46
CA CYS A 61 -5.55 13.96 15.85
C CYS A 61 -4.69 13.45 14.67
N THR A 62 -5.07 12.34 14.00
CA THR A 62 -4.30 11.76 12.89
C THR A 62 -3.99 12.77 11.78
N ASN A 63 -4.93 13.66 11.45
CA ASN A 63 -4.78 14.64 10.38
C ASN A 63 -3.76 15.74 10.66
N ASP A 64 -3.42 15.97 11.93
CA ASP A 64 -2.50 17.04 12.34
C ASP A 64 -1.03 16.55 12.39
N VAL A 65 -0.82 15.23 12.35
CA VAL A 65 0.51 14.62 12.40
C VAL A 65 1.39 15.04 11.21
N PRO A 66 0.90 15.01 9.95
CA PRO A 66 1.73 15.22 8.77
C PRO A 66 2.38 16.61 8.69
N ASP A 67 1.72 17.65 9.21
CA ASP A 67 2.22 19.03 9.21
C ASP A 67 3.59 19.19 9.90
N ARG A 68 3.91 18.28 10.83
CA ARG A 68 5.19 18.30 11.57
C ARG A 68 6.38 17.83 10.74
N PHE A 69 6.11 17.16 9.61
CA PHE A 69 7.14 16.52 8.78
C PHE A 69 7.25 17.15 7.38
N ASP A 70 6.32 18.03 6.99
CA ASP A 70 6.40 18.74 5.72
C ASP A 70 7.67 19.60 5.68
N SER A 71 8.40 19.50 4.57
CA SER A 71 9.63 20.24 4.38
C SER A 71 9.83 20.57 2.90
N PRO A 72 10.69 21.55 2.56
CA PRO A 72 11.02 21.84 1.18
C PRO A 72 11.62 20.66 0.41
N LEU A 73 12.30 19.73 1.11
CA LEU A 73 12.98 18.57 0.52
C LEU A 73 12.05 17.39 0.27
N THR A 74 11.15 17.11 1.21
CA THR A 74 10.19 16.02 1.12
C THR A 74 8.83 16.54 1.57
N ARG A 75 7.88 16.57 0.62
CA ARG A 75 6.53 17.04 0.90
C ARG A 75 5.69 15.95 1.54
N VAL A 76 4.90 16.34 2.53
CA VAL A 76 3.93 15.46 3.17
C VAL A 76 2.54 16.06 2.96
N HIS A 77 1.70 15.33 2.24
CA HIS A 77 0.34 15.75 1.92
C HIS A 77 -0.67 14.96 2.76
N VAL A 78 -1.81 15.58 3.05
CA VAL A 78 -2.96 14.92 3.66
C VAL A 78 -4.15 15.03 2.73
N ILE A 79 -4.82 13.90 2.47
CA ILE A 79 -6.11 13.88 1.80
C ILE A 79 -7.09 13.02 2.59
N GLY A 80 -8.34 13.46 2.72
CA GLY A 80 -9.38 12.66 3.36
C GLY A 80 -9.96 11.60 2.42
N CYS A 81 -10.51 10.51 2.95
CA CYS A 81 -11.24 9.47 2.25
C CYS A 81 -12.55 9.17 2.98
N SER A 82 -13.68 9.61 2.40
CA SER A 82 -15.02 9.41 2.96
C SER A 82 -15.45 7.94 2.97
N GLU A 83 -15.06 7.18 1.95
CA GLU A 83 -15.38 5.75 1.83
C GLU A 83 -14.57 4.90 2.80
N ARG A 84 -15.23 4.14 3.66
CA ARG A 84 -14.55 3.36 4.70
C ARG A 84 -13.83 2.13 4.13
N GLY A 85 -12.58 1.95 4.55
CA GLY A 85 -11.79 0.76 4.31
C GLY A 85 -10.39 1.07 3.76
N LYS A 86 -9.42 0.25 4.14
CA LYS A 86 -8.02 0.39 3.71
C LYS A 86 -7.89 0.46 2.19
N GLY A 87 -8.62 -0.38 1.47
CA GLY A 87 -8.64 -0.39 0.01
C GLY A 87 -9.18 0.90 -0.60
N ALA A 88 -10.21 1.49 0.00
CA ALA A 88 -10.72 2.79 -0.44
C ALA A 88 -9.69 3.91 -0.23
N ALA A 89 -9.02 3.93 0.93
CA ALA A 89 -7.97 4.90 1.23
C ALA A 89 -6.77 4.76 0.27
N VAL A 90 -6.25 3.54 0.10
CA VAL A 90 -5.14 3.28 -0.83
C VAL A 90 -5.52 3.63 -2.27
N ARG A 91 -6.71 3.20 -2.72
CA ARG A 91 -7.23 3.54 -4.06
C ARG A 91 -7.27 5.04 -4.25
N ARG A 92 -7.80 5.80 -3.27
CA ARG A 92 -7.88 7.26 -3.34
C ARG A 92 -6.50 7.91 -3.47
N GLY A 93 -5.50 7.44 -2.72
CA GLY A 93 -4.12 7.89 -2.84
C GLY A 93 -3.56 7.65 -4.25
N ILE A 94 -3.74 6.44 -4.78
CA ILE A 94 -3.25 6.03 -6.10
C ILE A 94 -3.92 6.82 -7.22
N VAL A 95 -5.25 6.86 -7.28
CA VAL A 95 -5.98 7.50 -8.39
C VAL A 95 -5.79 9.02 -8.44
N THR A 96 -5.42 9.65 -7.31
CA THR A 96 -5.09 11.08 -7.26
C THR A 96 -3.60 11.36 -7.48
N SER A 97 -2.78 10.33 -7.66
CA SER A 97 -1.36 10.47 -7.94
C SER A 97 -1.09 10.94 -9.36
N THR A 98 -0.02 11.70 -9.54
CA THR A 98 0.55 11.97 -10.88
C THR A 98 1.99 11.51 -11.02
N ALA A 99 2.52 10.82 -9.99
CA ALA A 99 3.89 10.36 -9.97
C ALA A 99 4.14 9.26 -11.00
N ARG A 100 5.42 9.13 -11.39
CA ARG A 100 5.90 8.06 -12.28
C ARG A 100 5.70 6.70 -11.60
N PHE A 101 6.08 6.59 -10.34
CA PHE A 101 5.85 5.43 -9.50
C PHE A 101 4.96 5.83 -8.33
N VAL A 102 4.09 4.92 -7.93
CA VAL A 102 3.23 5.09 -6.75
C VAL A 102 3.22 3.80 -5.98
N GLY A 103 3.21 3.89 -4.66
CA GLY A 103 3.00 2.72 -3.82
C GLY A 103 2.34 3.10 -2.53
N PHE A 104 2.20 2.11 -1.65
CA PHE A 104 1.73 2.34 -0.31
C PHE A 104 2.54 1.53 0.69
N LEU A 105 2.60 2.05 1.91
CA LEU A 105 3.08 1.34 3.07
C LEU A 105 2.08 1.47 4.24
N ASP A 106 2.04 0.48 5.11
CA ASP A 106 1.17 0.51 6.30
C ASP A 106 1.66 1.51 7.35
N ALA A 107 0.72 2.13 8.07
CA ALA A 107 1.00 3.18 9.05
C ALA A 107 1.76 2.70 10.30
N ASP A 108 2.01 1.40 10.45
CA ASP A 108 2.64 0.78 11.61
C ASP A 108 4.16 0.59 11.50
N ASN A 109 4.75 0.89 10.32
CA ASN A 109 6.17 0.67 10.03
C ASN A 109 6.60 -0.79 10.25
N ALA A 110 5.70 -1.76 10.03
CA ALA A 110 6.01 -3.20 10.11
C ALA A 110 7.00 -3.65 9.02
N THR A 111 7.00 -2.94 7.88
CA THR A 111 8.00 -3.07 6.82
C THR A 111 8.90 -1.82 6.82
N PRO A 112 10.22 -1.97 6.99
CA PRO A 112 11.16 -0.85 6.92
C PRO A 112 11.15 -0.19 5.55
N VAL A 113 11.17 1.14 5.51
CA VAL A 113 11.15 1.95 4.27
C VAL A 113 12.37 1.69 3.39
N GLU A 114 13.48 1.28 3.98
CA GLU A 114 14.73 0.90 3.31
C GLU A 114 14.54 -0.25 2.31
N THR A 115 13.44 -1.02 2.45
CA THR A 115 12.99 -2.00 1.45
C THR A 115 12.82 -1.37 0.07
N LEU A 116 12.55 -0.05 -0.02
CA LEU A 116 12.51 0.71 -1.28
C LEU A 116 13.78 0.54 -2.13
N GLY A 117 14.95 0.37 -1.50
CA GLY A 117 16.21 0.15 -2.21
C GLY A 117 16.24 -1.11 -3.09
N LYS A 118 15.39 -2.10 -2.78
CA LYS A 118 15.19 -3.30 -3.63
C LYS A 118 14.05 -3.10 -4.65
N VAL A 119 13.10 -2.24 -4.32
CA VAL A 119 11.84 -2.06 -5.06
C VAL A 119 12.02 -1.12 -6.26
N LEU A 120 12.60 0.06 -6.04
CA LEU A 120 12.69 1.09 -7.08
C LEU A 120 13.49 0.64 -8.31
N PRO A 121 14.66 -0.02 -8.16
CA PRO A 121 15.40 -0.49 -9.33
C PRO A 121 14.57 -1.41 -10.24
N LEU A 122 13.80 -2.34 -9.64
CA LEU A 122 12.95 -3.27 -10.39
C LEU A 122 11.80 -2.55 -11.13
N LEU A 123 11.23 -1.50 -10.52
CA LEU A 123 10.23 -0.65 -11.21
C LEU A 123 10.87 0.16 -12.34
N GLN A 124 12.09 0.67 -12.13
CA GLN A 124 12.85 1.38 -13.16
C GLN A 124 13.22 0.46 -14.33
N ASP A 125 13.46 -0.83 -14.06
CA ASP A 125 13.69 -1.89 -15.04
C ASP A 125 12.41 -2.36 -15.76
N GLY A 126 11.25 -1.77 -15.43
CA GLY A 126 10.00 -1.97 -16.16
C GLY A 126 9.03 -2.99 -15.53
N CYS A 127 9.27 -3.44 -14.29
CA CYS A 127 8.26 -4.20 -13.56
C CYS A 127 7.01 -3.33 -13.34
N ALA A 128 5.83 -3.89 -13.55
CA ALA A 128 4.58 -3.17 -13.34
C ALA A 128 4.25 -3.02 -11.86
N ALA A 129 4.59 -4.03 -11.06
CA ALA A 129 4.43 -4.02 -9.61
C ALA A 129 5.61 -4.73 -8.94
N VAL A 130 6.05 -4.18 -7.81
CA VAL A 130 7.03 -4.82 -6.94
C VAL A 130 6.49 -4.75 -5.51
N ILE A 131 6.34 -5.92 -4.90
CA ILE A 131 5.72 -6.05 -3.58
C ILE A 131 6.71 -6.68 -2.60
N ALA A 132 6.73 -6.20 -1.37
CA ALA A 132 7.40 -6.93 -0.30
C ALA A 132 6.65 -8.24 -0.03
N SER A 133 7.38 -9.28 0.31
CA SER A 133 6.80 -10.59 0.60
C SER A 133 7.47 -11.21 1.81
N ARG A 134 6.68 -11.73 2.74
CA ARG A 134 7.16 -12.46 3.93
C ARG A 134 7.43 -13.93 3.64
N HIS A 135 7.16 -14.39 2.42
CA HIS A 135 7.10 -15.80 2.06
C HIS A 135 8.00 -16.18 0.87
N VAL A 136 8.95 -15.30 0.52
CA VAL A 136 10.03 -15.58 -0.44
C VAL A 136 11.37 -15.74 0.27
N ASP A 137 12.33 -16.38 -0.40
CA ASP A 137 13.65 -16.64 0.15
C ASP A 137 14.36 -15.35 0.58
N GLY A 138 14.96 -15.38 1.78
CA GLY A 138 15.60 -14.21 2.39
C GLY A 138 14.70 -13.36 3.27
N SER A 139 13.40 -13.65 3.35
CA SER A 139 12.47 -12.97 4.27
C SER A 139 12.70 -13.40 5.71
N ARG A 140 12.50 -12.49 6.66
CA ARG A 140 12.67 -12.74 8.10
C ARG A 140 11.49 -12.18 8.88
N PHE A 141 11.03 -12.95 9.86
CA PHE A 141 10.11 -12.48 10.89
C PHE A 141 10.95 -12.08 12.09
N GLU A 142 11.04 -10.78 12.38
CA GLU A 142 11.76 -10.27 13.56
C GLU A 142 10.98 -10.56 14.85
N VAL A 143 9.66 -10.71 14.75
CA VAL A 143 8.76 -11.11 15.83
C VAL A 143 7.80 -12.18 15.31
N GLU A 144 7.63 -13.27 16.06
CA GLU A 144 6.74 -14.38 15.68
C GLU A 144 5.26 -13.98 15.72
N GLU A 145 4.51 -14.37 14.69
CA GLU A 145 3.06 -14.21 14.65
C GLU A 145 2.32 -15.23 15.53
N SER A 146 1.18 -14.82 16.10
CA SER A 146 0.32 -15.74 16.86
C SER A 146 -0.23 -16.89 16.00
N ALA A 147 -0.46 -18.06 16.62
CA ALA A 147 -0.94 -19.26 15.91
C ALA A 147 -2.25 -19.05 15.13
N MET A 148 -3.19 -18.26 15.67
CA MET A 148 -4.44 -17.92 14.99
C MET A 148 -4.19 -17.11 13.71
N ARG A 149 -3.27 -16.14 13.74
CA ARG A 149 -2.89 -15.34 12.57
C ARG A 149 -2.18 -16.19 11.53
N ARG A 150 -1.30 -17.09 11.97
CA ARG A 150 -0.61 -18.05 11.08
C ARG A 150 -1.61 -18.93 10.31
N CYS A 151 -2.59 -19.51 11.00
CA CYS A 151 -3.63 -20.32 10.36
C CYS A 151 -4.51 -19.51 9.41
N GLY A 152 -5.01 -18.35 9.85
CA GLY A 152 -5.84 -17.47 9.03
C GLY A 152 -5.09 -16.98 7.78
N GLY A 153 -3.84 -16.55 7.95
CA GLY A 153 -2.97 -16.12 6.87
C GLY A 153 -2.66 -17.25 5.89
N TRP A 154 -2.41 -18.47 6.38
CA TRP A 154 -2.24 -19.64 5.50
C TRP A 154 -3.46 -19.90 4.64
N MET A 155 -4.65 -19.91 5.24
CA MET A 155 -5.89 -20.15 4.50
C MET A 155 -6.16 -19.04 3.48
N PHE A 156 -5.93 -17.78 3.86
CA PHE A 156 -6.07 -16.65 2.95
C PHE A 156 -5.13 -16.79 1.75
N ARG A 157 -3.84 -17.10 1.97
CA ARG A 157 -2.87 -17.33 0.89
C ARG A 157 -3.25 -18.48 -0.03
N ARG A 158 -3.92 -19.53 0.47
CA ARG A 158 -4.44 -20.61 -0.39
C ARG A 158 -5.55 -20.09 -1.31
N LEU A 159 -6.46 -19.28 -0.79
CA LEU A 159 -7.55 -18.69 -1.58
C LEU A 159 -7.03 -17.70 -2.62
N THR A 160 -6.05 -16.85 -2.28
CA THR A 160 -5.53 -15.86 -3.24
C THR A 160 -4.83 -16.50 -4.42
N ARG A 161 -4.25 -17.71 -4.26
CA ARG A 161 -3.65 -18.46 -5.38
C ARG A 161 -4.65 -18.90 -6.43
N LEU A 162 -5.94 -18.94 -6.12
CA LEU A 162 -6.97 -19.14 -7.13
C LEU A 162 -6.97 -17.99 -8.14
N THR A 163 -6.72 -16.76 -7.66
CA THR A 163 -6.67 -15.53 -8.49
C THR A 163 -5.26 -15.22 -9.02
N LEU A 164 -4.24 -15.40 -8.19
CA LEU A 164 -2.85 -14.97 -8.38
C LEU A 164 -1.91 -16.13 -8.00
N PRO A 165 -1.81 -17.17 -8.85
CA PRO A 165 -1.12 -18.42 -8.48
C PRO A 165 0.39 -18.23 -8.23
N GLU A 166 1.00 -17.26 -8.91
CA GLU A 166 2.44 -16.97 -8.87
C GLU A 166 2.85 -16.02 -7.74
N ILE A 167 1.90 -15.42 -7.02
CA ILE A 167 2.19 -14.46 -5.93
C ILE A 167 2.08 -15.17 -4.57
N ALA A 168 3.17 -15.18 -3.81
CA ALA A 168 3.26 -15.83 -2.51
C ALA A 168 2.62 -15.02 -1.37
N ASP A 169 2.75 -13.69 -1.38
CA ASP A 169 2.26 -12.81 -0.32
C ASP A 169 1.54 -11.56 -0.86
N THR A 170 0.23 -11.66 -1.05
CA THR A 170 -0.60 -10.52 -1.44
C THR A 170 -0.89 -9.56 -0.28
N GLN A 171 -0.61 -9.93 0.97
CA GLN A 171 -1.08 -9.22 2.17
C GLN A 171 0.01 -8.45 2.90
N CYS A 172 1.23 -8.43 2.37
CA CYS A 172 2.27 -7.53 2.90
C CYS A 172 1.91 -6.09 2.55
N GLY A 173 1.86 -5.22 3.55
CA GLY A 173 1.45 -3.82 3.42
C GLY A 173 2.52 -2.91 2.84
N PHE A 174 3.32 -3.37 1.88
CA PHE A 174 4.39 -2.59 1.24
C PHE A 174 4.46 -2.97 -0.24
N LYS A 175 3.87 -2.13 -1.10
CA LYS A 175 3.69 -2.44 -2.52
C LYS A 175 3.84 -1.18 -3.37
N PHE A 176 4.59 -1.28 -4.46
CA PHE A 176 4.88 -0.17 -5.35
C PHE A 176 4.67 -0.59 -6.80
N PHE A 177 4.34 0.39 -7.63
CA PHE A 177 3.77 0.15 -8.95
C PHE A 177 4.22 1.20 -9.96
N ASP A 178 4.22 0.82 -11.24
CA ASP A 178 4.11 1.81 -12.31
C ASP A 178 2.87 2.67 -12.08
N GLY A 179 3.05 3.99 -12.03
CA GLY A 179 2.00 4.91 -11.63
C GLY A 179 0.83 4.91 -12.61
N ARG A 180 1.08 4.76 -13.92
CA ARG A 180 0.01 4.77 -14.91
C ARG A 180 -0.84 3.50 -14.77
N LEU A 181 -0.20 2.35 -14.75
CA LEU A 181 -0.87 1.06 -14.68
C LEU A 181 -1.61 0.91 -13.34
N ALA A 182 -1.02 1.36 -12.22
CA ALA A 182 -1.68 1.39 -10.92
C ALA A 182 -2.95 2.23 -10.93
N ARG A 183 -2.93 3.42 -11.55
CA ARG A 183 -4.11 4.29 -11.65
C ARG A 183 -5.22 3.66 -12.48
N GLU A 184 -4.88 3.10 -13.64
CA GLU A 184 -5.84 2.41 -14.52
C GLU A 184 -6.48 1.19 -13.80
N ALA A 185 -5.66 0.39 -13.11
CA ALA A 185 -6.14 -0.75 -12.33
C ALA A 185 -7.01 -0.32 -11.14
N ALA A 186 -6.51 0.62 -10.33
CA ALA A 186 -7.18 1.08 -9.12
C ALA A 186 -8.51 1.79 -9.40
N ALA A 187 -8.63 2.52 -10.53
CA ALA A 187 -9.87 3.20 -10.93
C ALA A 187 -11.05 2.25 -11.12
N THR A 188 -10.80 0.96 -11.36
CA THR A 188 -11.84 -0.05 -11.58
C THR A 188 -11.99 -1.05 -10.42
N CYS A 189 -11.17 -0.93 -9.37
CA CYS A 189 -11.29 -1.73 -8.16
C CYS A 189 -12.59 -1.43 -7.40
N ARG A 190 -13.22 -2.46 -6.84
CA ARG A 190 -14.49 -2.38 -6.10
C ARG A 190 -14.35 -2.82 -4.65
N VAL A 191 -13.26 -3.48 -4.28
CA VAL A 191 -13.02 -3.97 -2.92
C VAL A 191 -12.38 -2.86 -2.10
N ASP A 192 -13.10 -2.41 -1.08
CA ASP A 192 -12.66 -1.34 -0.16
C ASP A 192 -11.98 -1.87 1.11
N GLY A 193 -12.17 -3.16 1.42
CA GLY A 193 -11.62 -3.81 2.60
C GLY A 193 -10.17 -4.27 2.42
N PHE A 194 -9.72 -5.21 3.26
CA PHE A 194 -8.34 -5.72 3.27
C PHE A 194 -7.98 -6.59 2.05
N ALA A 195 -8.98 -7.15 1.34
CA ALA A 195 -8.75 -7.92 0.12
C ALA A 195 -8.47 -7.07 -1.14
N PHE A 196 -8.45 -5.74 -1.03
CA PHE A 196 -8.24 -4.84 -2.17
C PHE A 196 -6.95 -5.12 -2.94
N ASP A 197 -5.89 -5.52 -2.23
CA ASP A 197 -4.60 -5.85 -2.79
C ASP A 197 -4.68 -6.97 -3.83
N VAL A 198 -5.52 -7.97 -3.55
CA VAL A 198 -5.74 -9.11 -4.44
C VAL A 198 -6.41 -8.64 -5.73
N GLU A 199 -7.41 -7.75 -5.61
CA GLU A 199 -8.09 -7.19 -6.78
C GLU A 199 -7.14 -6.33 -7.61
N LEU A 200 -6.40 -5.44 -6.95
CA LEU A 200 -5.46 -4.53 -7.60
C LEU A 200 -4.38 -5.32 -8.36
N LEU A 201 -3.69 -6.25 -7.70
CA LEU A 201 -2.67 -7.09 -8.32
C LEU A 201 -3.26 -7.94 -9.46
N ALA A 202 -4.46 -8.50 -9.29
CA ALA A 202 -5.11 -9.28 -10.34
C ALA A 202 -5.45 -8.43 -11.56
N ARG A 203 -5.81 -7.15 -11.39
CA ARG A 203 -6.02 -6.23 -12.52
C ARG A 203 -4.72 -5.88 -13.21
N ILE A 204 -3.65 -5.65 -12.46
CA ILE A 204 -2.31 -5.38 -13.00
C ILE A 204 -1.82 -6.55 -13.87
N VAL A 205 -1.91 -7.79 -13.34
CA VAL A 205 -1.52 -9.00 -14.08
C VAL A 205 -2.38 -9.20 -15.32
N ARG A 206 -3.70 -8.98 -15.24
CA ARG A 206 -4.60 -9.08 -16.41
C ARG A 206 -4.28 -8.04 -17.49
N ALA A 207 -3.74 -6.88 -17.11
CA ALA A 207 -3.26 -5.87 -18.06
C ALA A 207 -1.88 -6.21 -18.67
N GLY A 208 -1.34 -7.40 -18.40
CA GLY A 208 -0.04 -7.85 -18.88
C GLY A 208 1.15 -7.34 -18.05
N GLY A 209 0.90 -6.79 -16.86
CA GLY A 209 1.94 -6.26 -15.99
C GLY A 209 2.68 -7.35 -15.22
N THR A 210 4.01 -7.30 -15.24
CA THR A 210 4.88 -8.17 -14.42
C THR A 210 4.85 -7.76 -12.95
N VAL A 211 4.60 -8.72 -12.06
CA VAL A 211 4.65 -8.53 -10.60
C VAL A 211 5.84 -9.30 -10.03
N VAL A 212 6.69 -8.62 -9.26
CA VAL A 212 7.85 -9.22 -8.59
C VAL A 212 7.72 -9.11 -7.08
N GLU A 213 8.11 -10.17 -6.36
CA GLU A 213 8.18 -10.20 -4.91
C GLU A 213 9.62 -10.00 -4.42
N VAL A 214 9.83 -9.11 -3.45
CA VAL A 214 11.13 -8.91 -2.78
C VAL A 214 11.08 -9.31 -1.31
N PRO A 215 12.14 -9.92 -0.77
CA PRO A 215 12.18 -10.32 0.63
C PRO A 215 12.26 -9.13 1.57
N VAL A 216 11.60 -9.26 2.72
CA VAL A 216 11.51 -8.22 3.76
C VAL A 216 11.88 -8.75 5.13
N ALA A 217 12.45 -7.86 5.96
CA ALA A 217 12.54 -8.05 7.41
C ALA A 217 11.28 -7.45 8.02
N TRP A 218 10.31 -8.30 8.36
CA TRP A 218 8.98 -7.86 8.80
C TRP A 218 8.82 -8.05 10.30
N THR A 219 8.25 -7.03 10.95
CA THR A 219 8.02 -7.02 12.41
C THR A 219 6.53 -7.00 12.70
N ASP A 220 6.04 -7.90 13.57
CA ASP A 220 4.65 -7.84 14.00
C ASP A 220 4.42 -6.67 14.95
N MET A 221 3.55 -5.75 14.55
CA MET A 221 3.23 -4.55 15.32
C MET A 221 1.89 -4.70 16.05
N PRO A 222 1.82 -4.39 17.36
CA PRO A 222 0.57 -4.47 18.11
C PRO A 222 -0.44 -3.39 17.69
N GLY A 223 -1.71 -3.64 18.02
CA GLY A 223 -2.80 -2.68 17.82
C GLY A 223 -3.39 -2.67 16.41
N SER A 224 -3.32 -3.79 15.68
CA SER A 224 -3.94 -3.89 14.35
C SER A 224 -5.43 -3.54 14.41
N THR A 225 -5.89 -2.74 13.44
CA THR A 225 -7.31 -2.43 13.22
C THR A 225 -8.06 -3.59 12.56
N PHE A 226 -7.36 -4.65 12.16
CA PHE A 226 -7.91 -5.84 11.54
C PHE A 226 -8.59 -6.76 12.56
N SER A 227 -9.89 -7.01 12.37
CA SER A 227 -10.64 -8.01 13.12
C SER A 227 -10.67 -9.35 12.38
N ALA A 228 -10.02 -10.38 12.93
CA ALA A 228 -9.98 -11.72 12.33
C ALA A 228 -11.38 -12.30 12.04
N ARG A 229 -12.39 -11.98 12.86
CA ARG A 229 -13.77 -12.44 12.65
C ARG A 229 -14.49 -11.62 11.58
N ARG A 230 -14.56 -10.30 11.74
CA ARG A 230 -15.33 -9.44 10.84
C ARG A 230 -14.63 -9.27 9.49
N ASP A 231 -13.38 -8.83 9.53
CA ASP A 231 -12.61 -8.47 8.35
C ASP A 231 -12.03 -9.71 7.68
N GLY A 232 -11.66 -10.74 8.46
CA GLY A 232 -11.21 -12.02 7.89
C GLY A 232 -12.27 -12.71 7.05
N ILE A 233 -13.50 -12.89 7.56
CA ILE A 233 -14.60 -13.52 6.81
C ILE A 233 -14.96 -12.68 5.58
N ARG A 234 -15.08 -11.36 5.74
CA ARG A 234 -15.35 -10.46 4.62
C ARG A 234 -14.28 -10.54 3.54
N SER A 235 -13.00 -10.55 3.93
CA SER A 235 -11.87 -10.61 3.00
C SER A 235 -11.85 -11.93 2.23
N MET A 236 -12.18 -13.06 2.87
CA MET A 236 -12.29 -14.35 2.18
C MET A 236 -13.42 -14.35 1.15
N ALA A 237 -14.59 -13.79 1.50
CA ALA A 237 -15.70 -13.64 0.56
C ALA A 237 -15.33 -12.73 -0.62
N ASP A 238 -14.61 -11.64 -0.37
CA ASP A 238 -14.12 -10.74 -1.41
C ASP A 238 -13.13 -11.44 -2.36
N VAL A 239 -12.18 -12.24 -1.85
CA VAL A 239 -11.26 -13.03 -2.69
C VAL A 239 -12.00 -14.01 -3.60
N LEU A 240 -13.05 -14.66 -3.08
CA LEU A 240 -13.89 -15.54 -3.90
C LEU A 240 -14.63 -14.75 -4.99
N ARG A 241 -15.20 -13.58 -4.66
CA ARG A 241 -15.84 -12.70 -5.66
C ARG A 241 -14.87 -12.26 -6.75
N ILE A 242 -13.65 -11.85 -6.39
CA ILE A 242 -12.60 -11.45 -7.34
C ILE A 242 -12.24 -12.62 -8.27
N SER A 243 -12.19 -13.84 -7.72
CA SER A 243 -11.89 -15.05 -8.48
C SER A 243 -13.00 -15.42 -9.46
N LEU A 244 -14.26 -15.17 -9.11
CA LEU A 244 -15.44 -15.46 -9.93
C LEU A 244 -15.72 -14.38 -10.97
N SER A 245 -15.33 -13.13 -10.72
CA SER A 245 -15.46 -12.01 -11.67
C SER A 245 -14.34 -12.00 -12.73
N ARG A 246 -13.80 -13.18 -13.05
CA ARG A 246 -12.77 -13.38 -14.07
C ARG A 246 -13.36 -13.35 -15.47
#